data_AF-A0A538E4S7-F1
#
_entry.id   AF-A0A538E4S7-F1
#
_cell.length_a   1.000
_cell.length_b   1.000
_cell.length_c   1.000
_cell.angle_alpha   90.00
_cell.angle_beta   90.00
_cell.angle_gamma   90.00
#
_symmetry.space_group_name_H-M   'P 1'
#
loop_
_entity.id
_entity.type
_entity.pdbx_description
1 polymer ?
#
loop_
_entity_poly.entity_id
_entity_poly.type
_entity_poly.pdbx_seq_one_letter_code
_entity_poly.pdbx_strand_id
1 'polypeptide(L)'
;MVAVVVLAALAGWGGFRLLNRHACGSPVTVTLAAAPEIAPPLQTMADRWTAANARDGCTSIVVAPVASSDVAAAVAGQRGVTLTGLGQPNGRAQVPDVWVADSSTWLERVRTAAADLVPPNAPSIAQSPVVLAMPQPVAAQLGWPTTKLTWTALLQRMTTGSGLKTGIVEPGLDASGLAGLLALRSAAAATGPGAQEATVAALRALAVGRSTVREDLLGRFPRAADPAAVASGLSAAPLPEQAVLEYNSAKPPVPLAPVYLDPAPTPLDYPYAVLPGADPTAAKVAEQLLSTLTGPGFADLLARQWLRAADGTGGLGFNAGPGAPSGPPAPVPATDPGLIQQTLSTWTAITQPGRLLAVLDVSGSMLEPVPSVPGLNREQVTVRAAQGGLRLFDDNWAVGLWIFSTDLDGHTPYKELVPVGPLASQRADLVNGLNGVQPKRNGNTGLYETVLAAYKAVQSGWDAGKVN
;
A
#
# COMPACT_ATOMS: atom_id res chain seq x y z
N MET A 1 -19.90 17.09 12.11
CA MET A 1 -20.03 17.63 13.47
C MET A 1 -18.90 17.21 14.41
N VAL A 2 -18.37 15.98 14.33
CA VAL A 2 -17.25 15.53 15.18
C VAL A 2 -15.94 16.33 14.98
N ALA A 3 -15.62 16.75 13.75
CA ALA A 3 -14.43 17.55 13.46
C ALA A 3 -14.44 18.97 14.09
N VAL A 4 -15.63 19.57 14.24
CA VAL A 4 -15.79 20.89 14.88
C VAL A 4 -15.65 20.79 16.39
N VAL A 5 -16.02 19.65 16.98
CA VAL A 5 -15.87 19.39 18.42
C VAL A 5 -14.41 19.14 18.80
N VAL A 6 -13.61 18.51 17.93
CA VAL A 6 -12.16 18.31 18.16
C VAL A 6 -11.38 19.62 18.05
N LEU A 7 -11.70 20.47 17.06
CA LEU A 7 -11.08 21.80 16.94
C LEU A 7 -11.48 22.74 18.09
N ALA A 8 -12.73 22.67 18.57
CA ALA A 8 -13.18 23.42 19.74
C ALA A 8 -12.56 22.90 21.06
N ALA A 9 -12.30 21.60 21.18
CA ALA A 9 -11.59 21.02 22.33
C ALA A 9 -10.09 21.39 22.34
N LEU A 10 -9.44 21.43 21.17
CA LEU A 10 -8.06 21.91 21.02
C LEU A 10 -7.94 23.41 21.33
N ALA A 11 -8.92 24.22 20.92
CA ALA A 11 -8.97 25.66 21.24
C ALA A 11 -9.32 25.92 22.72
N GLY A 12 -10.26 25.15 23.29
CA GLY A 12 -10.71 25.31 24.68
C GLY A 12 -9.72 24.82 25.73
N TRP A 13 -9.01 23.71 25.46
CA TRP A 13 -8.00 23.18 26.38
C TRP A 13 -6.67 23.94 26.28
N GLY A 14 -6.31 24.44 25.09
CA GLY A 14 -5.19 25.36 24.89
C GLY A 14 -5.40 26.73 25.55
N GLY A 15 -6.63 27.26 25.51
CA GLY A 15 -6.98 28.55 26.12
C GLY A 15 -6.89 28.57 27.65
N PHE A 16 -7.27 27.49 28.34
CA PHE A 16 -7.26 27.44 29.80
C PHE A 16 -5.84 27.33 30.40
N ARG A 17 -4.87 26.78 29.66
CA ARG A 17 -3.45 26.75 30.08
C ARG A 17 -2.68 28.04 29.74
N LEU A 18 -3.24 28.93 28.92
CA LEU A 18 -2.63 30.22 28.58
C LEU A 18 -2.79 31.27 29.69
N LEU A 19 -3.79 31.12 30.56
CA LEU A 19 -4.10 32.11 31.60
C LEU A 19 -3.22 32.01 32.86
N ASN A 20 -2.26 31.07 32.91
CA ASN A 20 -1.45 30.82 34.10
C ASN A 20 0.03 30.47 33.81
N ARG A 21 0.67 31.17 32.85
CA ARG A 21 2.12 31.02 32.60
C ARG A 21 2.88 32.33 32.85
N HIS A 22 4.03 32.21 33.52
CA HIS A 22 5.07 33.24 33.51
C HIS A 22 5.39 33.64 32.06
N ALA A 23 5.59 34.93 31.81
CA ALA A 23 5.80 35.46 30.46
C ALA A 23 7.11 34.94 29.87
N CYS A 24 7.01 33.96 28.98
CA CYS A 24 8.14 33.49 28.18
C CYS A 24 8.52 34.54 27.14
N GLY A 25 9.77 35.02 27.17
CA GLY A 25 10.28 35.95 26.16
C GLY A 25 10.34 35.35 24.75
N SER A 26 10.67 34.04 24.65
CA SER A 26 10.74 33.29 23.39
C SER A 26 10.31 31.84 23.61
N PRO A 27 9.04 31.47 23.37
CA PRO A 27 8.60 30.08 23.45
C PRO A 27 9.19 29.26 22.30
N VAL A 28 9.65 28.04 22.60
CA VAL A 28 10.14 27.06 21.62
C VAL A 28 9.13 25.93 21.52
N THR A 29 8.60 25.69 20.33
CA THR A 29 7.70 24.57 20.05
C THR A 29 8.37 23.65 19.05
N VAL A 30 8.55 22.38 19.41
CA VAL A 30 9.02 21.33 18.51
C VAL A 30 7.81 20.58 17.97
N THR A 31 7.67 20.54 16.66
CA THR A 31 6.66 19.74 15.97
C THR A 31 7.23 18.36 15.62
N LEU A 32 6.60 17.30 16.12
CA LEU A 32 7.01 15.93 15.88
C LEU A 32 5.86 15.18 15.19
N ALA A 33 6.03 14.77 13.94
CA ALA A 33 5.08 13.87 13.28
C ALA A 33 5.59 12.44 13.40
N ALA A 34 4.74 11.54 13.89
CA ALA A 34 5.08 10.14 14.09
C ALA A 34 4.06 9.21 13.45
N ALA A 35 4.51 8.05 12.99
CA ALA A 35 3.63 6.96 12.61
C ALA A 35 2.62 6.68 13.75
N PRO A 36 1.32 6.46 13.44
CA PRO A 36 0.26 6.45 14.47
C PRO A 36 0.52 5.48 15.63
N GLU A 37 1.09 4.32 15.37
CA GLU A 37 1.37 3.27 16.35
C GLU A 37 2.49 3.63 17.36
N ILE A 38 3.45 4.48 16.99
CA ILE A 38 4.54 4.93 17.89
C ILE A 38 4.27 6.30 18.52
N ALA A 39 3.24 7.02 18.06
CA ALA A 39 2.91 8.34 18.60
C ALA A 39 2.56 8.32 20.11
N PRO A 40 1.78 7.36 20.67
CA PRO A 40 1.48 7.33 22.10
C PRO A 40 2.69 7.24 23.06
N PRO A 41 3.69 6.33 22.84
CA PRO A 41 4.87 6.26 23.70
C PRO A 41 5.75 7.51 23.53
N LEU A 42 5.83 8.09 22.33
CA LEU A 42 6.53 9.36 22.09
C LEU A 42 5.88 10.53 22.82
N GLN A 43 4.55 10.66 22.77
CA GLN A 43 3.82 11.69 23.51
C GLN A 43 4.08 11.58 25.01
N THR A 44 4.04 10.35 25.55
CA THR A 44 4.34 10.12 26.97
C THR A 44 5.77 10.54 27.34
N MET A 45 6.76 10.26 26.49
CA MET A 45 8.13 10.67 26.75
C MET A 45 8.33 12.17 26.57
N ALA A 46 7.72 12.77 25.55
CA ALA A 46 7.72 14.21 25.33
C ALA A 46 7.14 14.95 26.54
N ASP A 47 6.02 14.50 27.09
CA ASP A 47 5.41 15.10 28.28
C ASP A 47 6.32 15.00 29.51
N ARG A 48 6.95 13.84 29.72
CA ARG A 48 7.92 13.63 30.81
C ARG A 48 9.14 14.54 30.65
N TRP A 49 9.67 14.62 29.43
CA TRP A 49 10.81 15.47 29.11
C TRP A 49 10.47 16.94 29.33
N THR A 50 9.32 17.41 28.85
CA THR A 50 8.87 18.79 29.06
C THR A 50 8.67 19.09 30.54
N ALA A 51 8.06 18.18 31.31
CA ALA A 51 7.89 18.38 32.76
C ALA A 51 9.23 18.47 33.51
N ALA A 52 10.25 17.73 33.10
CA ALA A 52 11.56 17.72 33.74
C ALA A 52 12.46 18.90 33.32
N ASN A 53 12.34 19.37 32.08
CA ASN A 53 13.28 20.30 31.46
C ASN A 53 12.72 21.70 31.20
N ALA A 54 11.41 21.88 31.12
CA ALA A 54 10.80 23.19 30.96
C ALA A 54 10.75 23.92 32.31
N ARG A 55 11.92 24.30 32.83
CA ARG A 55 12.00 25.40 33.80
C ARG A 55 11.37 26.60 33.09
N ASP A 56 10.28 27.11 33.64
CA ASP A 56 9.48 28.25 33.13
C ASP A 56 8.43 27.96 32.04
N GLY A 57 8.24 26.70 31.61
CA GLY A 57 7.13 26.34 30.68
C GLY A 57 7.25 26.90 29.26
N CYS A 58 8.46 27.31 28.86
CA CYS A 58 8.74 27.96 27.57
C CYS A 58 9.09 27.00 26.43
N THR A 59 9.30 25.71 26.71
CA THR A 59 9.54 24.69 25.69
C THR A 59 8.39 23.70 25.68
N SER A 60 7.85 23.39 24.50
CA SER A 60 6.82 22.36 24.32
C SER A 60 7.14 21.48 23.12
N ILE A 61 6.77 20.21 23.23
CA ILE A 61 6.91 19.22 22.17
C ILE A 61 5.51 18.74 21.83
N VAL A 62 5.11 18.88 20.57
CA VAL A 62 3.80 18.50 20.07
C VAL A 62 3.96 17.28 19.18
N VAL A 63 3.44 16.14 19.64
CA VAL A 63 3.45 14.90 18.86
C VAL A 63 2.13 14.76 18.10
N ALA A 64 2.21 14.62 16.78
CA ALA A 64 1.07 14.39 15.91
C ALA A 64 1.13 12.98 15.30
N PRO A 65 0.09 12.13 15.48
CA PRO A 65 -0.01 10.87 14.77
C PRO A 65 -0.37 11.15 13.30
N VAL A 66 0.54 10.86 12.39
CA VAL A 66 0.39 11.12 10.94
C VAL A 66 0.94 9.94 10.16
N ALA A 67 0.25 9.54 9.09
CA ALA A 67 0.75 8.49 8.21
C ALA A 67 2.10 8.90 7.58
N SER A 68 3.08 8.00 7.61
CA SER A 68 4.41 8.26 7.05
C SER A 68 4.37 8.64 5.57
N SER A 69 3.39 8.10 4.81
CA SER A 69 3.13 8.46 3.42
C SER A 69 2.73 9.92 3.23
N ASP A 70 1.89 10.47 4.12
CA ASP A 70 1.46 11.86 4.08
C ASP A 70 2.64 12.80 4.42
N VAL A 71 3.46 12.45 5.43
CA VAL A 71 4.66 13.24 5.78
C VAL A 71 5.69 13.18 4.65
N ALA A 72 5.95 12.00 4.08
CA ALA A 72 6.87 11.84 2.96
C ALA A 72 6.45 12.67 1.74
N ALA A 73 5.14 12.71 1.43
CA ALA A 73 4.60 13.55 0.37
C ALA A 73 4.81 15.04 0.69
N ALA A 74 4.50 15.48 1.92
CA ALA A 74 4.69 16.88 2.33
C ALA A 74 6.16 17.33 2.25
N VAL A 75 7.09 16.47 2.71
CA VAL A 75 8.53 16.73 2.63
C VAL A 75 8.98 16.82 1.17
N ALA A 76 8.73 15.80 0.34
CA ALA A 76 9.11 15.81 -1.08
C ALA A 76 8.50 17.00 -1.85
N GLY A 77 7.28 17.40 -1.47
CA GLY A 77 6.57 18.55 -2.02
C GLY A 77 7.30 19.89 -1.83
N GLN A 78 8.20 20.03 -0.84
CA GLN A 78 9.03 21.23 -0.67
C GLN A 78 9.92 21.52 -1.89
N ARG A 79 10.28 20.48 -2.65
CA ARG A 79 11.06 20.58 -3.90
C ARG A 79 10.19 20.39 -5.15
N GLY A 80 8.86 20.33 -5.01
CA GLY A 80 7.94 20.05 -6.11
C GLY A 80 8.10 18.65 -6.70
N VAL A 81 8.70 17.70 -5.95
CA VAL A 81 8.91 16.33 -6.41
C VAL A 81 7.79 15.42 -5.89
N THR A 82 7.33 14.51 -6.75
CA THR A 82 6.36 13.47 -6.38
C THR A 82 7.07 12.12 -6.30
N LEU A 83 6.87 11.39 -5.21
CA LEU A 83 7.44 10.07 -5.02
C LEU A 83 6.61 9.01 -5.74
N THR A 84 7.25 8.01 -6.36
CA THR A 84 6.55 6.90 -7.02
C THR A 84 5.55 6.21 -6.07
N GLY A 85 4.32 6.02 -6.53
CA GLY A 85 3.24 5.40 -5.73
C GLY A 85 2.58 6.34 -4.73
N LEU A 86 3.01 7.60 -4.63
CA LEU A 86 2.35 8.65 -3.86
C LEU A 86 1.67 9.67 -4.79
N GLY A 87 0.56 10.23 -4.32
CA GLY A 87 -0.09 11.37 -4.96
C GLY A 87 0.58 12.70 -4.57
N GLN A 88 -0.03 13.80 -5.01
CA GLN A 88 0.34 15.14 -4.53
C GLN A 88 0.06 15.27 -3.02
N PRO A 89 0.78 16.16 -2.31
CA PRO A 89 0.48 16.49 -0.93
C PRO A 89 -1.01 16.85 -0.78
N ASN A 90 -1.71 16.10 0.05
CA ASN A 90 -3.16 16.24 0.25
C ASN A 90 -3.53 17.27 1.34
N GLY A 91 -2.52 17.97 1.89
CA GLY A 91 -2.67 18.93 2.98
C GLY A 91 -2.92 18.33 4.37
N ARG A 92 -2.89 16.99 4.52
CA ARG A 92 -3.08 16.32 5.81
C ARG A 92 -1.85 16.38 6.70
N ALA A 93 -0.67 16.52 6.12
CA ALA A 93 0.59 16.66 6.83
C ALA A 93 1.26 18.00 6.50
N GLN A 94 1.80 18.65 7.52
CA GLN A 94 2.79 19.71 7.37
C GLN A 94 4.18 19.12 7.59
N VAL A 95 5.21 19.77 7.08
CA VAL A 95 6.60 19.34 7.31
C VAL A 95 6.96 19.62 8.77
N PRO A 96 7.26 18.59 9.59
CA PRO A 96 7.57 18.77 11.01
C PRO A 96 9.05 19.12 11.24
N ASP A 97 9.42 19.53 12.45
CA ASP A 97 10.82 19.62 12.86
C ASP A 97 11.44 18.21 12.99
N VAL A 98 10.63 17.26 13.48
CA VAL A 98 11.02 15.86 13.68
C VAL A 98 10.03 14.93 12.99
N TRP A 99 10.54 13.98 12.23
CA TRP A 99 9.76 12.91 11.64
C TRP A 99 10.19 11.55 12.18
N VAL A 100 9.24 10.83 12.77
CA VAL A 100 9.39 9.41 13.11
C VAL A 100 8.55 8.60 12.12
N ALA A 101 9.17 8.20 11.02
CA ALA A 101 8.52 7.34 10.03
C ALA A 101 8.29 5.94 10.62
N ASP A 102 7.48 5.10 9.98
CA ASP A 102 7.34 3.68 10.28
C ASP A 102 8.51 2.86 9.67
N SER A 103 9.18 3.39 8.64
CA SER A 103 10.37 2.79 8.05
C SER A 103 11.36 3.80 7.46
N SER A 104 12.66 3.49 7.57
CA SER A 104 13.77 4.16 6.86
C SER A 104 13.61 4.17 5.34
N THR A 105 12.85 3.23 4.77
CA THR A 105 12.52 3.22 3.34
C THR A 105 11.86 4.53 2.88
N TRP A 106 11.13 5.23 3.75
CA TRP A 106 10.58 6.55 3.43
C TRP A 106 11.66 7.62 3.30
N LEU A 107 12.65 7.63 4.20
CA LEU A 107 13.79 8.53 4.11
C LEU A 107 14.61 8.24 2.86
N GLU A 108 14.83 6.96 2.50
CA GLU A 108 15.54 6.59 1.27
C GLU A 108 14.82 7.08 0.01
N ARG A 109 13.48 6.95 -0.02
CA ARG A 109 12.66 7.44 -1.13
C ARG A 109 12.74 8.96 -1.27
N VAL A 110 12.64 9.69 -0.16
CA VAL A 110 12.80 11.15 -0.17
C VAL A 110 14.22 11.52 -0.58
N ARG A 111 15.25 10.85 -0.05
CA ARG A 111 16.67 11.14 -0.35
C ARG A 111 17.01 10.94 -1.83
N THR A 112 16.46 9.90 -2.44
CA THR A 112 16.64 9.62 -3.87
C THR A 112 16.00 10.71 -4.74
N ALA A 113 14.88 11.28 -4.28
CA ALA A 113 14.22 12.39 -4.95
C ALA A 113 14.90 13.75 -4.70
N ALA A 114 15.32 14.02 -3.46
CA ALA A 114 15.97 15.25 -3.02
C ALA A 114 16.76 14.98 -1.71
N ALA A 115 18.08 14.84 -1.83
CA ALA A 115 18.95 14.40 -0.74
C ALA A 115 19.04 15.37 0.45
N ASP A 116 18.79 16.66 0.23
CA ASP A 116 18.88 17.73 1.22
C ASP A 116 17.65 17.86 2.13
N LEU A 117 16.57 17.13 1.83
CA LEU A 117 15.31 17.20 2.58
C LEU A 117 15.26 16.29 3.81
N VAL A 118 16.18 15.34 3.93
CA VAL A 118 16.25 14.38 5.04
C VAL A 118 17.67 14.31 5.58
N PRO A 119 17.85 14.02 6.87
CA PRO A 119 19.20 13.88 7.42
C PRO A 119 19.93 12.67 6.82
N PRO A 120 21.29 12.70 6.81
CA PRO A 120 22.09 11.57 6.35
C PRO A 120 21.92 10.33 7.23
N ASN A 121 21.72 10.54 8.54
CA ASN A 121 21.53 9.49 9.53
C ASN A 121 20.27 9.79 10.35
N ALA A 122 19.47 8.76 10.61
CA ALA A 122 18.32 8.83 11.51
C ALA A 122 18.29 7.52 12.32
N PRO A 123 18.64 7.53 13.62
CA PRO A 123 18.67 6.29 14.40
C PRO A 123 17.26 5.74 14.62
N SER A 124 17.12 4.43 14.47
CA SER A 124 15.93 3.67 14.85
C SER A 124 15.70 3.75 16.36
N ILE A 125 14.45 4.00 16.76
CA ILE A 125 14.06 4.04 18.18
C ILE A 125 13.12 2.90 18.58
N ALA A 126 12.57 2.18 17.60
CA ALA A 126 11.71 1.02 17.81
C ALA A 126 11.79 0.08 16.60
N GLN A 127 11.21 -1.10 16.73
CA GLN A 127 11.13 -2.06 15.64
C GLN A 127 9.82 -2.85 15.65
N SER A 128 9.32 -3.18 14.46
CA SER A 128 8.29 -4.21 14.26
C SER A 128 8.70 -5.11 13.07
N PRO A 129 9.01 -6.39 13.29
CA PRO A 129 9.17 -7.37 12.22
C PRO A 129 7.98 -7.37 11.26
N VAL A 130 8.23 -7.62 9.99
CA VAL A 130 7.16 -7.87 9.01
C VAL A 130 6.91 -9.37 8.98
N VAL A 131 5.69 -9.76 9.35
CA VAL A 131 5.25 -11.15 9.41
C VAL A 131 4.19 -11.41 8.35
N LEU A 132 3.99 -12.67 8.00
CA LEU A 132 2.82 -13.08 7.23
C LEU A 132 1.67 -13.34 8.21
N ALA A 133 0.73 -12.39 8.28
CA ALA A 133 -0.47 -12.52 9.09
C ALA A 133 -1.42 -13.53 8.45
N MET A 134 -1.77 -14.59 9.16
CA MET A 134 -2.64 -15.66 8.66
C MET A 134 -3.69 -16.02 9.71
N PRO A 135 -4.96 -16.29 9.35
CA PRO A 135 -5.91 -16.85 10.30
C PRO A 135 -5.35 -18.12 10.94
N GLN A 136 -5.40 -18.22 12.27
CA GLN A 136 -4.77 -19.32 13.00
C GLN A 136 -5.16 -20.72 12.48
N PRO A 137 -6.43 -21.01 12.10
CA PRO A 137 -6.79 -22.30 11.50
C PRO A 137 -6.07 -22.59 10.17
N VAL A 138 -5.82 -21.56 9.35
CA VAL A 138 -5.10 -21.68 8.09
C VAL A 138 -3.61 -21.88 8.36
N ALA A 139 -3.02 -21.09 9.27
CA ALA A 139 -1.61 -21.21 9.66
C ALA A 139 -1.29 -22.59 10.24
N ALA A 140 -2.18 -23.15 11.05
CA ALA A 140 -2.02 -24.48 11.64
C ALA A 140 -1.94 -25.59 10.57
N GLN A 141 -2.73 -25.48 9.48
CA GLN A 141 -2.63 -26.41 8.35
C GLN A 141 -1.28 -26.33 7.62
N LEU A 142 -0.56 -25.22 7.78
CA LEU A 142 0.78 -25.00 7.24
C LEU A 142 1.90 -25.39 8.22
N GLY A 143 1.55 -25.95 9.37
CA GLY A 143 2.52 -26.40 10.37
C GLY A 143 3.00 -25.30 11.31
N TRP A 144 2.34 -24.13 11.36
CA TRP A 144 2.62 -23.13 12.39
C TRP A 144 2.22 -23.69 13.78
N PRO A 145 3.00 -23.43 14.86
CA PRO A 145 4.19 -22.58 14.93
C PRO A 145 5.53 -23.30 14.73
N THR A 146 5.55 -24.61 14.45
CA THR A 146 6.78 -25.41 14.45
C THR A 146 7.53 -25.43 13.11
N THR A 147 6.79 -25.30 12.00
CA THR A 147 7.34 -25.33 10.65
C THR A 147 7.75 -23.94 10.21
N LYS A 148 9.01 -23.77 9.80
CA LYS A 148 9.48 -22.54 9.17
C LYS A 148 8.95 -22.45 7.73
N LEU A 149 8.12 -21.45 7.47
CA LEU A 149 7.60 -21.18 6.13
C LEU A 149 8.60 -20.29 5.36
N THR A 150 8.79 -20.59 4.07
CA THR A 150 9.66 -19.81 3.18
C THR A 150 8.82 -19.07 2.12
N TRP A 151 9.37 -17.98 1.59
CA TRP A 151 8.75 -17.23 0.49
C TRP A 151 8.54 -18.08 -0.77
N THR A 152 9.47 -18.99 -1.08
CA THR A 152 9.36 -19.88 -2.25
C THR A 152 8.20 -20.87 -2.08
N ALA A 153 8.01 -21.42 -0.88
CA ALA A 153 6.88 -22.31 -0.59
C ALA A 153 5.54 -21.57 -0.65
N LEU A 154 5.50 -20.32 -0.20
CA LEU A 154 4.32 -19.45 -0.33
C LEU A 154 4.02 -19.15 -1.80
N LEU A 155 5.04 -18.78 -2.58
CA LEU A 155 4.91 -18.45 -4.00
C LEU A 155 4.37 -19.62 -4.81
N GLN A 156 4.93 -20.83 -4.63
CA GLN A 156 4.43 -22.04 -5.29
C GLN A 156 2.95 -22.30 -5.00
N ARG A 157 2.53 -22.09 -3.75
CA ARG A 157 1.14 -22.26 -3.34
C ARG A 157 0.22 -21.20 -3.97
N MET A 158 0.68 -19.96 -4.06
CA MET A 158 -0.06 -18.88 -4.72
C MET A 158 -0.24 -19.14 -6.22
N THR A 159 0.79 -19.66 -6.91
CA THR A 159 0.76 -19.84 -8.37
C THR A 159 0.15 -21.17 -8.83
N THR A 160 0.17 -22.21 -8.01
CA THR A 160 -0.40 -23.54 -8.34
C THR A 160 -1.88 -23.69 -8.00
N GLY A 161 -2.55 -22.61 -7.56
CA GLY A 161 -4.00 -22.60 -7.33
C GLY A 161 -4.44 -23.20 -6.00
N SER A 162 -3.56 -23.27 -4.99
CA SER A 162 -3.85 -23.89 -3.68
C SER A 162 -4.85 -23.13 -2.78
N GLY A 163 -5.58 -22.14 -3.32
CA GLY A 163 -6.70 -21.50 -2.63
C GLY A 163 -6.32 -20.43 -1.59
N LEU A 164 -5.05 -20.06 -1.44
CA LEU A 164 -4.66 -18.94 -0.58
C LEU A 164 -5.05 -17.61 -1.22
N LYS A 165 -6.01 -16.92 -0.60
CA LYS A 165 -6.35 -15.54 -0.94
C LYS A 165 -5.38 -14.60 -0.24
N THR A 166 -4.42 -14.08 -0.97
CA THR A 166 -3.44 -13.15 -0.41
C THR A 166 -3.89 -11.71 -0.56
N GLY A 167 -3.39 -10.84 0.30
CA GLY A 167 -3.63 -9.42 0.23
C GLY A 167 -2.39 -8.65 0.64
N ILE A 168 -2.40 -7.35 0.35
CA ILE A 168 -1.28 -6.46 0.59
C ILE A 168 -1.81 -5.05 0.81
N VAL A 169 -1.24 -4.33 1.77
CA VAL A 169 -1.48 -2.89 1.88
C VAL A 169 -0.68 -2.21 0.77
N GLU A 170 -1.25 -1.22 0.10
CA GLU A 170 -0.67 -0.54 -1.06
C GLU A 170 0.82 -0.18 -0.83
N PRO A 171 1.77 -0.88 -1.48
CA PRO A 171 3.21 -0.71 -1.26
C PRO A 171 3.72 0.71 -1.47
N GLY A 172 3.04 1.50 -2.31
CA GLY A 172 3.36 2.93 -2.48
C GLY A 172 3.07 3.77 -1.24
N LEU A 173 2.09 3.34 -0.42
CA LEU A 173 1.53 4.04 0.75
C LEU A 173 1.92 3.43 2.10
N ASP A 174 2.41 2.18 2.12
CA ASP A 174 2.63 1.39 3.34
C ASP A 174 3.97 0.64 3.31
N ALA A 175 4.79 0.83 4.35
CA ALA A 175 6.12 0.23 4.41
C ALA A 175 6.12 -1.29 4.62
N SER A 176 5.12 -1.86 5.32
CA SER A 176 4.98 -3.31 5.47
C SER A 176 4.57 -3.99 4.16
N GLY A 177 3.70 -3.33 3.39
CA GLY A 177 3.35 -3.70 2.02
C GLY A 177 4.58 -3.69 1.11
N LEU A 178 5.38 -2.63 1.16
CA LEU A 178 6.65 -2.54 0.41
C LEU A 178 7.64 -3.63 0.81
N ALA A 179 7.85 -3.87 2.10
CA ALA A 179 8.76 -4.92 2.59
C ALA A 179 8.31 -6.31 2.13
N GLY A 180 7.01 -6.62 2.24
CA GLY A 180 6.44 -7.87 1.75
C GLY A 180 6.57 -8.03 0.23
N LEU A 181 6.36 -6.96 -0.52
CA LEU A 181 6.51 -6.94 -1.98
C LEU A 181 7.97 -7.19 -2.41
N LEU A 182 8.92 -6.54 -1.76
CA LEU A 182 10.36 -6.71 -2.01
C LEU A 182 10.81 -8.15 -1.70
N ALA A 183 10.35 -8.71 -0.58
CA ALA A 183 10.67 -10.08 -0.19
C ALA A 183 10.06 -11.11 -1.16
N LEU A 184 8.83 -10.89 -1.64
CA LEU A 184 8.23 -11.77 -2.64
C LEU A 184 8.95 -11.65 -3.99
N ARG A 185 9.35 -10.44 -4.39
CA ARG A 185 10.13 -10.20 -5.61
C ARG A 185 11.49 -10.88 -5.56
N SER A 186 12.21 -10.80 -4.44
CA SER A 186 13.51 -11.46 -4.29
C SER A 186 13.37 -12.99 -4.34
N ALA A 187 12.33 -13.54 -3.72
CA ALA A 187 12.02 -14.97 -3.79
C ALA A 187 11.64 -15.43 -5.20
N ALA A 188 10.85 -14.65 -5.93
CA ALA A 188 10.51 -14.94 -7.33
C ALA A 188 11.73 -14.82 -8.26
N ALA A 189 12.63 -13.86 -8.03
CA ALA A 189 13.87 -13.74 -8.77
C ALA A 189 14.79 -14.96 -8.57
N ALA A 190 14.71 -15.62 -7.41
CA ALA A 190 15.50 -16.80 -7.09
C ALA A 190 14.99 -18.10 -7.75
N THR A 191 13.86 -18.10 -8.48
CA THR A 191 13.30 -19.32 -9.09
C THR A 191 13.99 -19.77 -10.38
N GLY A 192 14.96 -19.01 -10.91
CA GLY A 192 15.75 -19.40 -12.09
C GLY A 192 15.03 -19.13 -13.43
N PRO A 193 15.12 -20.03 -14.45
CA PRO A 193 14.42 -19.84 -15.72
C PRO A 193 12.92 -19.67 -15.50
N GLY A 194 12.33 -18.58 -16.00
CA GLY A 194 10.93 -18.24 -15.75
C GLY A 194 10.70 -17.27 -14.56
N ALA A 195 11.75 -16.74 -13.94
CA ALA A 195 11.66 -15.81 -12.82
C ALA A 195 10.83 -14.56 -13.15
N GLN A 196 10.86 -14.08 -14.39
CA GLN A 196 10.09 -12.91 -14.80
C GLN A 196 8.58 -13.21 -14.83
N GLU A 197 8.19 -14.35 -15.41
CA GLU A 197 6.81 -14.83 -15.43
C GLU A 197 6.29 -15.11 -14.02
N ALA A 198 7.11 -15.76 -13.18
CA ALA A 198 6.80 -16.02 -11.78
C ALA A 198 6.61 -14.72 -10.99
N THR A 199 7.46 -13.73 -11.22
CA THR A 199 7.34 -12.39 -10.62
C THR A 199 6.03 -11.73 -11.03
N VAL A 200 5.72 -11.68 -12.33
CA VAL A 200 4.46 -11.07 -12.82
C VAL A 200 3.23 -11.79 -12.27
N ALA A 201 3.25 -13.13 -12.23
CA ALA A 201 2.16 -13.92 -11.65
C ALA A 201 1.97 -13.63 -10.16
N ALA A 202 3.06 -13.54 -9.39
CA ALA A 202 3.05 -13.19 -7.97
C ALA A 202 2.46 -11.79 -7.72
N LEU A 203 2.91 -10.81 -8.50
CA LEU A 203 2.45 -9.42 -8.41
C LEU A 203 0.97 -9.32 -8.73
N ARG A 204 0.49 -10.01 -9.78
CA ARG A 204 -0.95 -10.07 -10.12
C ARG A 204 -1.77 -10.73 -9.03
N ALA A 205 -1.28 -11.83 -8.44
CA ALA A 205 -1.99 -12.51 -7.36
C ALA A 205 -2.16 -11.60 -6.13
N LEU A 206 -1.11 -10.85 -5.75
CA LEU A 206 -1.20 -9.86 -4.68
C LEU A 206 -2.11 -8.67 -5.02
N ALA A 207 -2.06 -8.20 -6.26
CA ALA A 207 -2.82 -7.03 -6.71
C ALA A 207 -4.34 -7.22 -6.54
N VAL A 208 -4.85 -8.45 -6.68
CA VAL A 208 -6.27 -8.77 -6.48
C VAL A 208 -6.73 -8.47 -5.04
N GLY A 209 -5.88 -8.74 -4.05
CA GLY A 209 -6.20 -8.56 -2.64
C GLY A 209 -5.74 -7.22 -2.05
N ARG A 210 -5.37 -6.24 -2.89
CA ARG A 210 -4.81 -4.97 -2.42
C ARG A 210 -5.80 -4.11 -1.64
N SER A 211 -5.28 -3.30 -0.73
CA SER A 211 -6.02 -2.27 0.01
C SER A 211 -5.16 -1.03 0.21
N THR A 212 -5.70 0.17 0.02
CA THR A 212 -4.99 1.43 0.31
C THR A 212 -5.01 1.78 1.80
N VAL A 213 -5.88 1.13 2.58
CA VAL A 213 -6.05 1.32 4.02
C VAL A 213 -5.79 -0.01 4.71
N ARG A 214 -4.96 0.00 5.77
CA ARG A 214 -4.54 -1.21 6.49
C ARG A 214 -5.71 -1.85 7.23
N GLU A 215 -6.57 -1.03 7.84
CA GLU A 215 -7.75 -1.45 8.59
C GLU A 215 -8.76 -2.16 7.68
N ASP A 216 -8.92 -1.67 6.44
CA ASP A 216 -9.77 -2.32 5.43
C ASP A 216 -9.23 -3.70 5.05
N LEU A 217 -7.90 -3.88 4.98
CA LEU A 217 -7.28 -5.17 4.72
C LEU A 217 -7.49 -6.12 5.92
N LEU A 218 -7.27 -5.63 7.14
CA LEU A 218 -7.53 -6.39 8.37
C LEU A 218 -8.99 -6.83 8.47
N GLY A 219 -9.93 -5.99 8.02
CA GLY A 219 -11.35 -6.28 7.97
C GLY A 219 -11.75 -7.39 6.99
N ARG A 220 -10.87 -7.77 6.05
CA ARG A 220 -11.09 -8.85 5.07
C ARG A 220 -10.67 -10.23 5.58
N PHE A 221 -10.01 -10.33 6.73
CA PHE A 221 -9.77 -11.62 7.35
C PHE A 221 -11.08 -12.25 7.87
N PRO A 222 -11.19 -13.59 7.89
CA PRO A 222 -12.37 -14.30 8.39
C PRO A 222 -12.75 -13.88 9.80
N ARG A 223 -14.05 -13.62 10.03
CA ARG A 223 -14.61 -13.33 11.37
C ARG A 223 -15.36 -14.51 11.99
N ALA A 224 -15.35 -15.66 11.34
CA ALA A 224 -15.90 -16.90 11.85
C ALA A 224 -14.96 -18.06 11.47
N ALA A 225 -14.89 -19.06 12.35
CA ALA A 225 -14.00 -20.20 12.19
C ALA A 225 -14.58 -21.31 11.30
N ASP A 226 -15.80 -21.15 10.77
CA ASP A 226 -16.40 -22.13 9.89
C ASP A 226 -15.67 -22.18 8.53
N PRO A 227 -15.67 -23.34 7.84
CA PRO A 227 -14.92 -23.50 6.60
C PRO A 227 -15.32 -22.52 5.49
N ALA A 228 -16.58 -22.08 5.42
CA ALA A 228 -17.05 -21.19 4.37
C ALA A 228 -16.55 -19.75 4.59
N ALA A 229 -16.58 -19.27 5.83
CA ALA A 229 -15.99 -17.98 6.20
C ALA A 229 -14.48 -17.96 5.98
N VAL A 230 -13.77 -19.04 6.35
CA VAL A 230 -12.33 -19.17 6.15
C VAL A 230 -11.96 -19.21 4.66
N ALA A 231 -12.73 -19.93 3.84
CA ALA A 231 -12.49 -20.01 2.40
C ALA A 231 -12.86 -18.72 1.64
N SER A 232 -13.81 -17.94 2.14
CA SER A 232 -14.24 -16.70 1.50
C SER A 232 -13.32 -15.51 1.84
N GLY A 233 -12.80 -15.45 3.06
CA GLY A 233 -11.95 -14.36 3.55
C GLY A 233 -10.48 -14.44 3.12
N LEU A 234 -9.72 -13.42 3.52
CA LEU A 234 -8.28 -13.32 3.28
C LEU A 234 -7.53 -14.42 4.05
N SER A 235 -6.60 -15.09 3.39
CA SER A 235 -5.81 -16.17 3.98
C SER A 235 -4.44 -15.72 4.47
N ALA A 236 -3.85 -14.70 3.85
CA ALA A 236 -2.53 -14.21 4.22
C ALA A 236 -2.29 -12.75 3.77
N ALA A 237 -1.59 -11.95 4.58
CA ALA A 237 -1.06 -10.66 4.18
C ALA A 237 0.24 -10.32 4.93
N PRO A 238 1.24 -9.68 4.29
CA PRO A 238 2.38 -9.13 5.00
C PRO A 238 1.91 -7.93 5.84
N LEU A 239 2.17 -7.97 7.15
CA LEU A 239 1.79 -6.93 8.11
C LEU A 239 2.89 -6.77 9.17
N PRO A 240 2.96 -5.62 9.87
CA PRO A 240 3.78 -5.51 11.07
C PRO A 240 3.35 -6.54 12.13
N GLU A 241 4.30 -7.13 12.85
CA GLU A 241 4.06 -7.89 14.08
C GLU A 241 3.17 -7.08 15.04
N GLN A 242 3.48 -5.79 15.21
CA GLN A 242 2.70 -4.85 16.02
C GLN A 242 1.21 -4.90 15.67
N ALA A 243 0.85 -4.80 14.38
CA ALA A 243 -0.54 -4.77 13.94
C ALA A 243 -1.26 -6.11 14.17
N VAL A 244 -0.54 -7.24 14.05
CA VAL A 244 -1.08 -8.57 14.34
C VAL A 244 -1.37 -8.74 15.84
N LEU A 245 -0.44 -8.30 16.68
CA LEU A 245 -0.59 -8.35 18.13
C LEU A 245 -1.69 -7.40 18.62
N GLU A 246 -1.78 -6.20 18.07
CA GLU A 246 -2.85 -5.24 18.32
C GLU A 246 -4.21 -5.83 17.92
N TYR A 247 -4.34 -6.39 16.71
CA TYR A 247 -5.56 -7.07 16.25
C TYR A 247 -5.99 -8.19 17.21
N ASN A 248 -5.06 -9.02 17.64
CA ASN A 248 -5.34 -10.12 18.57
C ASN A 248 -5.70 -9.64 19.99
N SER A 249 -5.21 -8.46 20.41
CA SER A 249 -5.53 -7.88 21.71
C SER A 249 -7.03 -7.57 21.87
N ALA A 250 -7.71 -7.30 20.75
CA ALA A 250 -9.16 -7.10 20.69
C ALA A 250 -9.97 -8.40 20.79
N LYS A 251 -9.31 -9.56 20.93
CA LYS A 251 -9.93 -10.90 21.04
C LYS A 251 -10.92 -11.19 19.90
N PRO A 252 -10.47 -11.13 18.64
CA PRO A 252 -11.30 -11.43 17.48
C PRO A 252 -11.75 -12.90 17.51
N PRO A 253 -12.89 -13.25 16.90
CA PRO A 253 -13.35 -14.64 16.84
C PRO A 253 -12.36 -15.58 16.16
N VAL A 254 -11.58 -15.07 15.21
CA VAL A 254 -10.48 -15.78 14.56
C VAL A 254 -9.20 -14.95 14.73
N PRO A 255 -8.28 -15.37 15.63
CA PRO A 255 -6.98 -14.75 15.78
C PRO A 255 -6.10 -14.91 14.54
N LEU A 256 -5.18 -13.96 14.38
CA LEU A 256 -4.13 -14.03 13.36
C LEU A 256 -2.85 -14.60 13.98
N ALA A 257 -2.29 -15.63 13.36
CA ALA A 257 -0.95 -16.12 13.65
C ALA A 257 0.09 -15.20 12.96
N PRO A 258 1.09 -14.68 13.69
CA PRO A 258 2.25 -14.04 13.09
C PRO A 258 3.19 -15.14 12.56
N VAL A 259 3.15 -15.41 11.26
CA VAL A 259 4.06 -16.38 10.63
C VAL A 259 5.35 -15.66 10.22
N TYR A 260 6.43 -15.93 10.95
CA TYR A 260 7.76 -15.41 10.64
C TYR A 260 8.36 -16.20 9.48
N LEU A 261 8.64 -15.50 8.37
CA LEU A 261 9.21 -16.11 7.17
C LEU A 261 10.73 -16.16 7.25
N ASP A 262 11.32 -17.15 6.58
CA ASP A 262 12.77 -17.33 6.46
C ASP A 262 13.18 -17.30 4.97
N PRO A 263 14.01 -16.34 4.51
CA PRO A 263 14.52 -15.19 5.27
C PRO A 263 13.42 -14.17 5.62
N ALA A 264 13.61 -13.48 6.75
CA ALA A 264 12.69 -12.43 7.19
C ALA A 264 12.80 -11.18 6.28
N PRO A 265 11.68 -10.51 5.94
CA PRO A 265 11.73 -9.20 5.30
C PRO A 265 12.39 -8.16 6.20
N THR A 266 12.80 -7.04 5.59
CA THR A 266 13.24 -5.86 6.33
C THR A 266 12.14 -5.43 7.32
N PRO A 267 12.47 -5.29 8.62
CA PRO A 267 11.52 -4.85 9.61
C PRO A 267 11.18 -3.36 9.43
N LEU A 268 10.06 -2.93 10.00
CA LEU A 268 9.78 -1.53 10.26
C LEU A 268 10.69 -1.09 11.42
N ASP A 269 11.41 0.01 11.26
CA ASP A 269 12.56 0.38 12.10
C ASP A 269 12.46 1.79 12.71
N TYR A 270 11.31 2.44 12.56
CA TYR A 270 10.95 3.70 13.22
C TYR A 270 12.10 4.71 13.39
N PRO A 271 12.69 5.21 12.28
CA PRO A 271 13.82 6.14 12.34
C PRO A 271 13.40 7.50 12.88
N TYR A 272 14.13 8.02 13.86
CA TYR A 272 13.94 9.36 14.39
C TYR A 272 14.78 10.38 13.60
N ALA A 273 14.12 11.18 12.77
CA ALA A 273 14.77 12.11 11.86
C ALA A 273 14.49 13.57 12.26
N VAL A 274 15.53 14.29 12.69
CA VAL A 274 15.48 15.75 12.80
C VAL A 274 15.67 16.31 11.39
N LEU A 275 14.64 16.99 10.85
CA LEU A 275 14.67 17.44 9.47
C LEU A 275 15.59 18.67 9.32
N PRO A 276 16.37 18.79 8.22
CA PRO A 276 17.31 19.89 8.01
C PRO A 276 16.69 21.30 8.04
N GLY A 277 15.38 21.42 7.79
CA GLY A 277 14.65 22.69 7.82
C GLY A 277 14.18 23.16 9.21
N ALA A 278 14.43 22.39 10.27
CA ALA A 278 14.02 22.74 11.64
C ALA A 278 14.78 23.96 12.18
N ASP A 279 14.13 24.76 13.03
CA ASP A 279 14.81 25.84 13.77
C ASP A 279 15.97 25.25 14.62
N PRO A 280 17.16 25.87 14.69
CA PRO A 280 18.30 25.33 15.45
C PRO A 280 18.01 25.07 16.93
N THR A 281 17.13 25.86 17.55
CA THR A 281 16.71 25.67 18.94
C THR A 281 15.78 24.47 19.07
N ALA A 282 14.83 24.32 18.13
CA ALA A 282 13.94 23.17 18.06
C ALA A 282 14.71 21.87 17.79
N ALA A 283 15.69 21.90 16.88
CA ALA A 283 16.56 20.77 16.57
C ALA A 283 17.35 20.30 17.82
N LYS A 284 17.92 21.23 18.59
CA LYS A 284 18.63 20.89 19.84
C LYS A 284 17.71 20.24 20.88
N VAL A 285 16.47 20.73 21.01
CA VAL A 285 15.46 20.11 21.90
C VAL A 285 15.10 18.71 21.40
N ALA A 286 14.96 18.53 20.09
CA ALA A 286 14.68 17.23 19.48
C ALA A 286 15.80 16.21 19.72
N GLU A 287 17.07 16.63 19.63
CA GLU A 287 18.22 15.78 19.95
C GLU A 287 18.25 15.37 21.44
N GLN A 288 17.91 16.31 22.33
CA GLN A 288 17.78 16.01 23.76
C GLN A 288 16.66 15.03 24.03
N LEU A 289 15.51 15.16 23.36
CA LEU A 289 14.43 14.17 23.46
C LEU A 289 14.90 12.80 22.99
N LEU A 290 15.56 12.72 21.83
CA LEU A 290 16.07 11.46 21.27
C LEU A 290 16.94 10.68 22.26
N SER A 291 17.79 11.37 23.03
CA SER A 291 18.63 10.72 24.05
C SER A 291 17.83 9.98 25.14
N THR A 292 16.55 10.30 25.33
CA THR A 292 15.65 9.63 26.28
C THR A 292 14.91 8.44 25.69
N LEU A 293 14.97 8.24 24.38
CA LEU A 293 14.23 7.20 23.64
C LEU A 293 15.02 5.88 23.49
N THR A 294 16.14 5.71 24.19
CA THR A 294 17.00 4.51 24.12
C THR A 294 17.00 3.69 25.40
N GLY A 295 16.32 4.16 26.46
CA GLY A 295 16.31 3.51 27.77
C GLY A 295 15.21 2.47 27.96
N PRO A 296 15.31 1.62 29.00
CA PRO A 296 14.31 0.59 29.31
C PRO A 296 12.92 1.16 29.57
N GLY A 297 12.83 2.37 30.12
CA GLY A 297 11.56 3.06 30.34
C GLY A 297 10.81 3.40 29.04
N PHE A 298 11.51 3.61 27.92
CA PHE A 298 10.87 3.76 26.61
C PHE A 298 10.52 2.41 25.99
N ALA A 299 11.38 1.39 26.13
CA ALA A 299 11.08 0.02 25.72
C ALA A 299 9.78 -0.52 26.36
N ASP A 300 9.53 -0.20 27.64
CA ASP A 300 8.29 -0.58 28.33
C ASP A 300 7.05 0.17 27.79
N LEU A 301 7.22 1.40 27.32
CA LEU A 301 6.15 2.15 26.66
C LEU A 301 5.86 1.59 25.26
N LEU A 302 6.91 1.21 24.51
CA LEU A 302 6.80 0.52 23.22
C LEU A 302 6.09 -0.83 23.38
N ALA A 303 6.42 -1.60 24.41
CA ALA A 303 5.80 -2.89 24.68
C ALA A 303 4.27 -2.80 24.86
N ARG A 304 3.77 -1.70 25.44
CA ARG A 304 2.32 -1.43 25.57
C ARG A 304 1.63 -1.13 24.24
N GLN A 305 2.40 -0.72 23.24
CA GLN A 305 1.96 -0.55 21.86
C GLN A 305 2.41 -1.71 20.97
N TRP A 306 2.74 -2.87 21.53
CA TRP A 306 3.16 -4.06 20.78
C TRP A 306 4.36 -3.82 19.85
N LEU A 307 5.20 -2.83 20.19
CA LEU A 307 6.45 -2.53 19.50
C LEU A 307 7.64 -3.05 20.30
N ARG A 308 8.70 -3.42 19.59
CA ARG A 308 10.01 -3.76 20.16
C ARG A 308 10.88 -2.52 20.25
N ALA A 309 11.89 -2.56 21.12
CA ALA A 309 12.99 -1.59 21.10
C ALA A 309 13.79 -1.70 19.80
N ALA A 310 14.65 -0.72 19.52
CA ALA A 310 15.45 -0.64 18.30
C ALA A 310 16.42 -1.82 18.10
N ASP A 311 16.79 -2.52 19.17
CA ASP A 311 17.59 -3.76 19.12
C ASP A 311 16.75 -5.03 18.92
N GLY A 312 15.43 -4.88 18.73
CA GLY A 312 14.47 -5.97 18.57
C GLY A 312 14.04 -6.64 19.88
N THR A 313 14.52 -6.18 21.03
CA THR A 313 14.08 -6.71 22.34
C THR A 313 12.70 -6.18 22.72
N GLY A 314 11.93 -6.98 23.45
CA GLY A 314 10.66 -6.55 24.02
C GLY A 314 10.86 -5.92 25.39
N GLY A 315 10.17 -4.81 25.67
CA GLY A 315 10.07 -4.26 27.02
C GLY A 315 9.26 -5.14 27.97
N LEU A 316 9.10 -4.68 29.21
CA LEU A 316 8.37 -5.39 30.26
C LEU A 316 6.94 -5.76 29.80
N GLY A 317 6.61 -7.05 29.88
CA GLY A 317 5.28 -7.56 29.53
C GLY A 317 5.04 -7.77 28.03
N PHE A 318 6.04 -7.52 27.18
CA PHE A 318 5.94 -7.81 25.75
C PHE A 318 5.84 -9.32 25.50
N ASN A 319 4.86 -9.74 24.71
CA ASN A 319 4.67 -11.13 24.31
C ASN A 319 4.36 -11.21 22.82
N ALA A 320 5.33 -11.70 22.05
CA ALA A 320 5.24 -11.90 20.61
C ALA A 320 4.43 -13.15 20.19
N GLY A 321 4.10 -14.02 21.15
CA GLY A 321 3.41 -15.28 20.88
C GLY A 321 4.29 -16.37 20.25
N PRO A 322 3.68 -17.50 19.85
CA PRO A 322 4.40 -18.65 19.33
C PRO A 322 5.11 -18.38 17.99
N GLY A 323 6.29 -18.98 17.81
CA GLY A 323 7.07 -18.88 16.57
C GLY A 323 7.91 -17.60 16.44
N ALA A 324 7.81 -16.69 17.41
CA ALA A 324 8.64 -15.49 17.43
C ALA A 324 10.13 -15.82 17.62
N PRO A 325 11.04 -15.15 16.89
CA PRO A 325 12.47 -15.35 17.07
C PRO A 325 12.89 -14.98 18.50
N SER A 326 13.73 -15.81 19.09
CA SER A 326 14.34 -15.56 20.40
C SER A 326 15.60 -14.70 20.22
N GLY A 327 15.61 -13.51 20.84
CA GLY A 327 16.76 -12.62 20.82
C GLY A 327 16.72 -11.56 19.71
N PRO A 328 17.74 -10.68 19.66
CA PRO A 328 17.81 -9.61 18.67
C PRO A 328 17.85 -10.21 17.26
N PRO A 329 17.09 -9.66 16.29
CA PRO A 329 17.10 -10.14 14.92
C PRO A 329 18.49 -9.96 14.30
N ALA A 330 18.81 -10.82 13.32
CA ALA A 330 19.99 -10.60 12.51
C ALA A 330 19.90 -9.23 11.83
N PRO A 331 21.01 -8.45 11.75
CA PRO A 331 21.02 -7.19 11.02
C PRO A 331 20.56 -7.42 9.59
N VAL A 332 19.45 -6.77 9.20
CA VAL A 332 19.01 -6.76 7.80
C VAL A 332 19.71 -5.59 7.12
N PRO A 333 20.42 -5.81 5.99
CA PRO A 333 21.03 -4.73 5.24
C PRO A 333 19.98 -3.68 4.86
N ALA A 334 20.39 -2.41 4.82
CA ALA A 334 19.57 -1.35 4.27
C ALA A 334 19.13 -1.74 2.85
N THR A 335 17.86 -1.48 2.54
CA THR A 335 17.31 -1.84 1.23
C THR A 335 17.84 -0.86 0.17
N ASP A 336 18.36 -1.38 -0.93
CA ASP A 336 18.85 -0.57 -2.05
C ASP A 336 17.74 0.39 -2.58
N PRO A 337 17.97 1.72 -2.57
CA PRO A 337 17.00 2.69 -3.08
C PRO A 337 16.59 2.45 -4.54
N GLY A 338 17.52 1.98 -5.38
CA GLY A 338 17.23 1.65 -6.77
C GLY A 338 16.25 0.49 -6.90
N LEU A 339 16.41 -0.53 -6.05
CA LEU A 339 15.48 -1.66 -5.95
C LEU A 339 14.10 -1.23 -5.46
N ILE A 340 14.00 -0.32 -4.49
CA ILE A 340 12.73 0.25 -4.01
C ILE A 340 11.99 0.92 -5.17
N GLN A 341 12.65 1.84 -5.87
CA GLN A 341 12.04 2.59 -6.96
C GLN A 341 11.60 1.67 -8.10
N GLN A 342 12.44 0.72 -8.51
CA GLN A 342 12.10 -0.23 -9.58
C GLN A 342 10.90 -1.11 -9.20
N THR A 343 10.85 -1.57 -7.94
CA THR A 343 9.75 -2.40 -7.42
C THR A 343 8.45 -1.63 -7.42
N LEU A 344 8.44 -0.40 -6.89
CA LEU A 344 7.26 0.46 -6.86
C LEU A 344 6.78 0.87 -8.26
N SER A 345 7.70 1.16 -9.20
CA SER A 345 7.35 1.46 -10.59
C SER A 345 6.71 0.27 -11.29
N THR A 346 7.27 -0.94 -11.10
CA THR A 346 6.70 -2.17 -11.66
C THR A 346 5.34 -2.47 -11.05
N TRP A 347 5.19 -2.32 -9.74
CA TRP A 347 3.92 -2.49 -9.04
C TRP A 347 2.86 -1.51 -9.54
N THR A 348 3.22 -0.22 -9.65
CA THR A 348 2.33 0.82 -10.18
C THR A 348 1.90 0.45 -11.60
N ALA A 349 2.82 0.06 -12.48
CA ALA A 349 2.48 -0.33 -13.85
C ALA A 349 1.53 -1.55 -13.94
N ILE A 350 1.59 -2.47 -12.98
CA ILE A 350 0.73 -3.67 -12.94
C ILE A 350 -0.64 -3.37 -12.32
N THR A 351 -0.70 -2.47 -11.33
CA THR A 351 -1.90 -2.22 -10.52
C THR A 351 -2.65 -0.96 -10.88
N GLN A 352 -2.06 -0.08 -11.68
CA GLN A 352 -2.71 1.13 -12.12
C GLN A 352 -3.93 0.74 -12.97
N PRO A 353 -5.14 1.19 -12.58
CA PRO A 353 -6.33 0.81 -13.30
C PRO A 353 -6.23 1.30 -14.74
N GLY A 354 -6.38 0.38 -15.70
CA GLY A 354 -6.37 0.75 -17.11
C GLY A 354 -7.70 1.36 -17.54
N ARG A 355 -7.66 2.23 -18.53
CA ARG A 355 -8.81 2.75 -19.26
C ARG A 355 -8.65 2.36 -20.72
N LEU A 356 -9.46 1.42 -21.19
CA LEU A 356 -9.33 0.84 -22.52
C LEU A 356 -10.61 1.04 -23.32
N LEU A 357 -10.49 1.34 -24.60
CA LEU A 357 -11.58 1.28 -25.57
C LEU A 357 -11.32 0.15 -26.55
N ALA A 358 -12.09 -0.93 -26.45
CA ALA A 358 -12.03 -2.04 -27.40
C ALA A 358 -12.81 -1.68 -28.65
N VAL A 359 -12.23 -1.90 -29.83
CA VAL A 359 -12.83 -1.56 -31.13
C VAL A 359 -12.80 -2.80 -32.01
N LEU A 360 -13.96 -3.38 -32.33
CA LEU A 360 -14.06 -4.64 -33.08
C LEU A 360 -14.51 -4.42 -34.53
N ASP A 361 -13.83 -5.08 -35.46
CA ASP A 361 -14.20 -5.09 -36.87
C ASP A 361 -15.48 -5.93 -37.06
N VAL A 362 -16.47 -5.37 -37.75
CA VAL A 362 -17.69 -6.07 -38.18
C VAL A 362 -17.91 -5.99 -39.69
N SER A 363 -16.86 -5.72 -40.47
CA SER A 363 -16.88 -5.73 -41.93
C SER A 363 -17.23 -7.10 -42.50
N GLY A 364 -17.59 -7.16 -43.78
CA GLY A 364 -17.95 -8.41 -44.45
C GLY A 364 -16.88 -9.49 -44.40
N SER A 365 -15.59 -9.10 -44.31
CA SER A 365 -14.46 -10.03 -44.16
C SER A 365 -14.54 -10.88 -42.87
N MET A 366 -15.28 -10.41 -41.87
CA MET A 366 -15.45 -11.10 -40.59
C MET A 366 -16.40 -12.31 -40.69
N LEU A 367 -17.11 -12.47 -41.81
CA LEU A 367 -17.89 -13.67 -42.14
C LEU A 367 -17.01 -14.82 -42.65
N GLU A 368 -15.77 -14.55 -43.01
CA GLU A 368 -14.88 -15.58 -43.55
C GLU A 368 -14.59 -16.65 -42.49
N PRO A 369 -14.56 -17.94 -42.88
CA PRO A 369 -14.21 -19.03 -41.99
C PRO A 369 -12.74 -18.93 -41.55
N VAL A 370 -12.45 -19.42 -40.35
CA VAL A 370 -11.07 -19.51 -39.83
C VAL A 370 -10.51 -20.92 -40.13
N PRO A 371 -9.47 -21.07 -40.97
CA PRO A 371 -8.99 -22.39 -41.37
C PRO A 371 -8.56 -23.29 -40.22
N SER A 372 -8.03 -22.71 -39.14
CA SER A 372 -7.55 -23.45 -37.96
C SER A 372 -8.66 -23.82 -36.96
N VAL A 373 -9.89 -23.33 -37.14
CA VAL A 373 -11.00 -23.58 -36.22
C VAL A 373 -12.28 -23.94 -37.00
N PRO A 374 -12.56 -25.23 -37.23
CA PRO A 374 -13.68 -25.68 -38.04
C PRO A 374 -15.03 -25.12 -37.55
N GLY A 375 -15.84 -24.64 -38.50
CA GLY A 375 -17.21 -24.20 -38.24
C GLY A 375 -17.36 -22.80 -37.62
N LEU A 376 -16.25 -22.06 -37.40
CA LEU A 376 -16.30 -20.69 -36.92
C LEU A 376 -15.81 -19.68 -37.96
N ASN A 377 -16.45 -18.52 -37.96
CA ASN A 377 -15.97 -17.35 -38.71
C ASN A 377 -15.02 -16.48 -37.87
N ARG A 378 -14.38 -15.51 -38.52
CA ARG A 378 -13.43 -14.58 -37.87
C ARG A 378 -14.05 -13.76 -36.75
N GLU A 379 -15.32 -13.35 -36.88
CA GLU A 379 -16.05 -12.64 -35.81
C GLU A 379 -16.19 -13.50 -34.56
N GLN A 380 -16.70 -14.73 -34.69
CA GLN A 380 -16.90 -15.63 -33.57
C GLN A 380 -15.60 -15.95 -32.83
N VAL A 381 -14.49 -16.11 -33.57
CA VAL A 381 -13.17 -16.30 -32.95
C VAL A 381 -12.72 -15.02 -32.21
N THR A 382 -12.94 -13.84 -32.80
CA THR A 382 -12.59 -12.55 -32.21
C THR A 382 -13.40 -12.27 -30.95
N VAL A 383 -14.72 -12.49 -30.96
CA VAL A 383 -15.59 -12.32 -29.79
C VAL A 383 -15.20 -13.27 -28.67
N ARG A 384 -14.90 -14.55 -28.98
CA ARG A 384 -14.41 -15.49 -27.97
C ARG A 384 -13.07 -15.06 -27.36
N ALA A 385 -12.16 -14.54 -28.18
CA ALA A 385 -10.88 -14.01 -27.69
C ALA A 385 -11.09 -12.77 -26.82
N ALA A 386 -11.98 -11.84 -27.22
CA ALA A 386 -12.33 -10.66 -26.45
C ALA A 386 -12.98 -11.01 -25.10
N GLN A 387 -13.90 -11.98 -25.08
CA GLN A 387 -14.49 -12.51 -23.84
C GLN A 387 -13.42 -13.17 -22.96
N GLY A 388 -12.50 -13.92 -23.56
CA GLY A 388 -11.34 -14.49 -22.89
C GLY A 388 -10.47 -13.43 -22.21
N GLY A 389 -10.13 -12.37 -22.95
CA GLY A 389 -9.35 -11.23 -22.46
C GLY A 389 -10.07 -10.43 -21.38
N LEU A 390 -11.38 -10.21 -21.51
CA LEU A 390 -12.18 -9.48 -20.51
C LEU A 390 -12.14 -10.11 -19.11
N ARG A 391 -11.94 -11.44 -19.03
CA ARG A 391 -11.79 -12.17 -17.75
C ARG A 391 -10.45 -11.91 -17.06
N LEU A 392 -9.46 -11.37 -17.77
CA LEU A 392 -8.14 -11.04 -17.22
C LEU A 392 -8.11 -9.67 -16.56
N PHE A 393 -9.07 -8.79 -16.87
CA PHE A 393 -9.17 -7.46 -16.27
C PHE A 393 -9.85 -7.52 -14.90
N ASP A 394 -9.24 -6.86 -13.92
CA ASP A 394 -9.85 -6.63 -12.60
C ASP A 394 -10.90 -5.51 -12.65
N ASP A 395 -11.75 -5.45 -11.62
CA ASP A 395 -12.90 -4.55 -11.58
C ASP A 395 -12.55 -3.05 -11.49
N ASN A 396 -11.29 -2.68 -11.25
CA ASN A 396 -10.86 -1.29 -11.24
C ASN A 396 -10.69 -0.70 -12.66
N TRP A 397 -10.60 -1.55 -13.68
CA TRP A 397 -10.46 -1.11 -15.07
C TRP A 397 -11.69 -0.32 -15.53
N ALA A 398 -11.50 0.63 -16.43
CA ALA A 398 -12.59 1.18 -17.23
C ALA A 398 -12.49 0.66 -18.66
N VAL A 399 -13.57 0.06 -19.18
CA VAL A 399 -13.54 -0.60 -20.49
C VAL A 399 -14.74 -0.19 -21.31
N GLY A 400 -14.53 0.44 -22.46
CA GLY A 400 -15.57 0.68 -23.47
C GLY A 400 -15.52 -0.33 -24.61
N LEU A 401 -16.61 -0.43 -25.36
CA LEU A 401 -16.74 -1.33 -26.51
C LEU A 401 -17.39 -0.61 -27.68
N TRP A 402 -16.66 -0.51 -28.78
CA TRP A 402 -17.13 -0.04 -30.07
C TRP A 402 -17.03 -1.15 -31.12
N ILE A 403 -17.87 -1.06 -32.14
CA ILE A 403 -17.75 -1.83 -33.38
C ILE A 403 -17.51 -0.90 -34.55
N PHE A 404 -16.89 -1.39 -35.62
CA PHE A 404 -16.63 -0.59 -36.81
C PHE A 404 -16.82 -1.32 -38.13
N SER A 405 -17.36 -0.60 -39.10
CA SER A 405 -17.57 -0.95 -40.51
C SER A 405 -18.13 0.30 -41.21
N THR A 406 -18.05 0.39 -42.53
CA THR A 406 -18.66 1.54 -43.23
C THR A 406 -20.16 1.65 -42.95
N ASP A 407 -20.66 2.88 -42.81
CA ASP A 407 -22.08 3.23 -42.63
C ASP A 407 -22.80 2.45 -41.51
N LEU A 408 -22.22 2.39 -40.31
CA LEU A 408 -22.82 1.69 -39.16
C LEU A 408 -23.91 2.52 -38.47
N ASP A 409 -23.73 3.84 -38.44
CA ASP A 409 -24.72 4.78 -37.91
C ASP A 409 -24.81 5.98 -38.85
N GLY A 410 -25.71 5.88 -39.85
CA GLY A 410 -25.69 6.80 -40.98
C GLY A 410 -24.38 6.71 -41.75
N HIS A 411 -23.64 7.80 -41.85
CA HIS A 411 -22.32 7.86 -42.50
C HIS A 411 -21.15 7.59 -41.54
N THR A 412 -21.41 7.33 -40.27
CA THR A 412 -20.36 7.10 -39.27
C THR A 412 -19.85 5.65 -39.38
N PRO A 413 -18.53 5.44 -39.49
CA PRO A 413 -17.94 4.11 -39.69
C PRO A 413 -17.79 3.29 -38.40
N TYR A 414 -18.34 3.76 -37.29
CA TYR A 414 -18.28 3.11 -35.99
C TYR A 414 -19.58 3.31 -35.22
N LYS A 415 -19.80 2.43 -34.24
CA LYS A 415 -20.91 2.53 -33.30
C LYS A 415 -20.43 2.18 -31.90
N GLU A 416 -20.76 3.04 -30.94
CA GLU A 416 -20.57 2.74 -29.53
C GLU A 416 -21.63 1.73 -29.07
N LEU A 417 -21.17 0.61 -28.51
CA LEU A 417 -22.05 -0.39 -27.89
C LEU A 417 -22.11 -0.18 -26.37
N VAL A 418 -20.96 0.07 -25.76
CA VAL A 418 -20.83 0.34 -24.33
C VAL A 418 -19.86 1.50 -24.14
N PRO A 419 -20.24 2.60 -23.46
CA PRO A 419 -19.33 3.69 -23.16
C PRO A 419 -18.19 3.23 -22.26
N VAL A 420 -17.06 3.94 -22.30
CA VAL A 420 -15.94 3.67 -21.39
C VAL A 420 -16.36 3.99 -19.95
N GLY A 421 -16.46 2.95 -19.11
CA GLY A 421 -16.90 3.08 -17.72
C GLY A 421 -16.35 1.96 -16.83
N PRO A 422 -16.52 2.06 -15.50
CA PRO A 422 -15.95 1.10 -14.54
C PRO A 422 -16.44 -0.33 -14.80
N LEU A 423 -15.50 -1.26 -14.90
CA LEU A 423 -15.79 -2.66 -15.20
C LEU A 423 -16.63 -3.31 -14.09
N ALA A 424 -16.42 -2.93 -12.83
CA ALA A 424 -17.23 -3.33 -11.68
C ALA A 424 -18.75 -3.22 -11.93
N SER A 425 -19.20 -2.16 -12.62
CA SER A 425 -20.62 -1.89 -12.86
C SER A 425 -21.13 -2.38 -14.21
N GLN A 426 -20.27 -2.55 -15.22
CA GLN A 426 -20.71 -2.79 -16.61
C GLN A 426 -20.14 -4.06 -17.25
N ARG A 427 -19.55 -4.96 -16.45
CA ARG A 427 -19.04 -6.25 -16.95
C ARG A 427 -20.12 -7.05 -17.67
N ALA A 428 -21.35 -7.06 -17.15
CA ALA A 428 -22.48 -7.72 -17.80
C ALA A 428 -22.82 -7.06 -19.15
N ASP A 429 -22.82 -5.73 -19.22
CA ASP A 429 -23.11 -4.99 -20.45
C ASP A 429 -22.06 -5.22 -21.53
N LEU A 430 -20.77 -5.31 -21.16
CA LEU A 430 -19.70 -5.65 -22.10
C LEU A 430 -19.84 -7.07 -22.64
N VAL A 431 -20.18 -8.04 -21.78
CA VAL A 431 -20.45 -9.42 -22.21
C VAL A 431 -21.66 -9.46 -23.15
N ASN A 432 -22.73 -8.74 -22.83
CA ASN A 432 -23.92 -8.65 -23.67
C ASN A 432 -23.63 -7.95 -25.00
N GLY A 433 -22.85 -6.85 -24.97
CA GLY A 433 -22.40 -6.13 -26.15
C GLY A 433 -21.57 -7.03 -27.07
N LEU A 434 -20.62 -7.79 -26.51
CA LEU A 434 -19.84 -8.79 -27.25
C LEU A 434 -20.72 -9.90 -27.85
N ASN A 435 -21.71 -10.40 -27.12
CA ASN A 435 -22.66 -11.40 -27.62
C ASN A 435 -23.56 -10.87 -28.76
N GLY A 436 -23.79 -9.56 -28.80
CA GLY A 436 -24.59 -8.89 -29.83
C GLY A 436 -23.81 -8.51 -31.09
N VAL A 437 -22.48 -8.69 -31.11
CA VAL A 437 -21.66 -8.39 -32.29
C VAL A 437 -22.05 -9.32 -33.43
N GLN A 438 -22.29 -8.74 -34.60
CA GLN A 438 -22.64 -9.47 -35.83
C GLN A 438 -21.99 -8.78 -37.03
N PRO A 439 -21.40 -9.54 -37.98
CA PRO A 439 -20.83 -8.95 -39.18
C PRO A 439 -21.88 -8.28 -40.07
N LYS A 440 -21.55 -7.10 -40.59
CA LYS A 440 -22.29 -6.41 -41.65
C LYS A 440 -21.91 -7.02 -43.01
N ARG A 441 -22.83 -7.81 -43.58
CA ARG A 441 -22.61 -8.54 -44.86
C ARG A 441 -22.05 -7.69 -46.01
N ASN A 442 -22.53 -6.45 -46.15
CA ASN A 442 -22.11 -5.52 -47.21
C ASN A 442 -21.22 -4.38 -46.66
N GLY A 443 -20.63 -4.58 -45.48
CA GLY A 443 -19.80 -3.59 -44.82
C GLY A 443 -18.35 -3.67 -45.27
N ASN A 444 -17.74 -2.52 -45.55
CA ASN A 444 -16.30 -2.39 -45.75
C ASN A 444 -15.61 -1.96 -44.45
N THR A 445 -14.29 -1.83 -44.50
CA THR A 445 -13.44 -1.52 -43.34
C THR A 445 -13.22 -0.01 -43.19
N GLY A 446 -13.87 0.61 -42.21
CA GLY A 446 -13.72 2.04 -41.89
C GLY A 446 -12.62 2.35 -40.85
N LEU A 447 -11.49 1.63 -40.92
CA LEU A 447 -10.51 1.54 -39.83
C LEU A 447 -9.89 2.90 -39.46
N TYR A 448 -9.37 3.65 -40.42
CA TYR A 448 -8.61 4.88 -40.12
C TYR A 448 -9.45 5.95 -39.42
N GLU A 449 -10.67 6.17 -39.91
CA GLU A 449 -11.60 7.13 -39.30
C GLU A 449 -12.03 6.68 -37.91
N THR A 450 -12.29 5.37 -37.74
CA THR A 450 -12.64 4.79 -36.44
C THR A 450 -11.50 4.93 -35.44
N VAL A 451 -10.27 4.61 -35.82
CA VAL A 451 -9.10 4.69 -34.92
C VAL A 451 -8.88 6.14 -34.49
N LEU A 452 -9.01 7.10 -35.40
CA LEU A 452 -8.93 8.52 -35.05
C LEU A 452 -10.04 8.96 -34.10
N ALA A 453 -11.28 8.50 -34.32
CA ALA A 453 -12.41 8.80 -33.44
C ALA A 453 -12.24 8.18 -32.05
N ALA A 454 -11.82 6.91 -31.99
CA ALA A 454 -11.54 6.20 -30.76
C ALA A 454 -10.41 6.88 -29.97
N TYR A 455 -9.33 7.29 -30.65
CA TYR A 455 -8.23 8.05 -30.03
C TYR A 455 -8.73 9.35 -29.41
N LYS A 456 -9.55 10.14 -30.13
CA LYS A 456 -10.15 11.38 -29.61
C LYS A 456 -11.12 11.13 -28.45
N ALA A 457 -11.90 10.05 -28.49
CA ALA A 457 -12.80 9.66 -27.39
C ALA A 457 -12.04 9.26 -26.13
N VAL A 458 -10.94 8.52 -26.29
CA VAL A 458 -10.06 8.17 -25.18
C VAL A 458 -9.37 9.43 -24.63
N GLN A 459 -8.87 10.31 -25.49
CA GLN A 459 -8.21 11.55 -25.09
C GLN A 459 -9.15 12.54 -24.37
N SER A 460 -10.39 12.71 -24.86
CA SER A 460 -11.36 13.63 -24.25
C SER A 460 -11.87 13.15 -22.89
N GLY A 461 -11.99 11.84 -22.70
CA GLY A 461 -12.32 11.23 -21.41
C GLY A 461 -11.09 10.88 -20.56
N TRP A 462 -9.98 11.63 -20.70
CA TRP A 462 -8.76 11.39 -19.95
C TRP A 462 -8.99 11.42 -18.43
N ASP A 463 -8.36 10.48 -17.73
CA ASP A 463 -8.41 10.32 -16.28
C ASP A 463 -6.97 10.20 -15.77
N ALA A 464 -6.53 11.16 -14.95
CA ALA A 464 -5.20 11.19 -14.36
C ALA A 464 -4.87 9.97 -13.51
N GLY A 465 -5.90 9.28 -12.98
CA GLY A 465 -5.76 8.09 -12.15
C GLY A 465 -5.63 6.78 -12.94
N LYS A 466 -5.73 6.82 -14.28
CA LYS A 466 -5.76 5.62 -15.13
C LYS A 466 -4.77 5.69 -16.29
N VAL A 467 -4.19 4.54 -16.65
CA VAL A 467 -3.40 4.41 -17.88
C VAL A 467 -4.37 4.23 -19.05
N ASN A 468 -4.22 5.00 -20.13
CA ASN A 468 -5.03 4.83 -21.36
C ASN A 468 -4.32 3.95 -22.39
#